data_AF-A0A261KLP5-F1
#
_entry.id   AF-A0A261KLP5-F1
#
_cell.length_a   1.000
_cell.length_b   1.000
_cell.length_c   1.000
_cell.angle_alpha   90.00
_cell.angle_beta   90.00
_cell.angle_gamma   90.00
#
_symmetry.space_group_name_H-M   'P 1'
#
loop_
_entity.id
_entity.type
_entity.pdbx_description
1 polymer ?
#
loop_
_entity_poly.entity_id
_entity_poly.type
_entity_poly.pdbx_seq_one_letter_code
_entity_poly.pdbx_strand_id
1 'polypeptide(L)'
;MEVTTVGFVHSTWLKSKPIQSSELWDNEKILVKQQEKIKVKEILPDAYQHTVLTLEHPKLAHDGKTYLEKVYAYTPHLKLKQPKSERIKKLDVPYFSQLDNDTLYFGPGSRQCNLTSCSMFLAGLKPQLREESRHANYKEFESFYGETLAKYGDTTDHDAQTKALRDFGVETYFSYTLSHADLMLCLKAGYPIVLGLAYHGSGHMVVATGFNLDKEEIFIHDPYGVRHGASGVYDIGVNGSYDPYSFATLEQIWLDLGAEAGWGRVPIAIDNKKTGLPDNL
;
A
#
# COMPACT_ATOMS: atom_id res chain seq x y z
N MET A 1 6.41 -15.15 -22.09
CA MET A 1 5.48 -14.67 -21.05
C MET A 1 4.66 -15.86 -20.61
N GLU A 2 4.59 -16.13 -19.30
CA GLU A 2 3.84 -17.25 -18.75
C GLU A 2 2.34 -16.92 -18.80
N VAL A 3 1.55 -17.74 -19.49
CA VAL A 3 0.11 -17.50 -19.63
C VAL A 3 -0.59 -17.89 -18.34
N THR A 4 -1.21 -16.90 -17.69
CA THR A 4 -1.93 -17.11 -16.42
C THR A 4 -3.42 -17.30 -16.68
N THR A 5 -4.07 -18.15 -15.89
CA THR A 5 -5.53 -18.29 -15.91
C THR A 5 -6.17 -17.47 -14.79
N VAL A 6 -7.06 -16.56 -15.15
CA VAL A 6 -7.86 -15.73 -14.25
C VAL A 6 -9.30 -16.26 -14.23
N GLY A 7 -9.86 -16.50 -13.04
CA GLY A 7 -11.27 -16.83 -12.85
C GLY A 7 -12.08 -15.63 -12.33
N PHE A 8 -13.40 -15.76 -12.29
CA PHE A 8 -14.30 -14.71 -11.78
C PHE A 8 -15.25 -15.24 -10.71
N VAL A 9 -15.35 -14.54 -9.57
CA VAL A 9 -16.26 -14.92 -8.46
C VAL A 9 -17.68 -14.38 -8.64
N HIS A 10 -17.85 -13.33 -9.44
CA HIS A 10 -19.14 -12.75 -9.86
C HIS A 10 -19.13 -12.47 -11.36
N SER A 11 -20.31 -12.43 -11.98
CA SER A 11 -20.45 -11.94 -13.36
C SER A 11 -20.08 -10.46 -13.40
N THR A 12 -19.27 -10.04 -14.36
CA THR A 12 -18.75 -8.67 -14.42
C THR A 12 -18.39 -8.22 -15.82
N TRP A 13 -18.17 -6.91 -15.98
CA TRP A 13 -17.69 -6.30 -17.20
C TRP A 13 -16.17 -6.16 -17.14
N LEU A 14 -15.48 -6.72 -18.13
CA LEU A 14 -14.14 -6.26 -18.49
C LEU A 14 -14.30 -5.04 -19.38
N LYS A 15 -13.54 -3.98 -19.11
CA LYS A 15 -13.77 -2.66 -19.68
C LYS A 15 -12.55 -2.17 -20.45
N SER A 16 -12.72 -1.37 -21.50
CA SER A 16 -11.60 -0.71 -22.20
C SER A 16 -10.94 0.37 -21.35
N LYS A 17 -11.67 0.92 -20.36
CA LYS A 17 -11.26 1.97 -19.43
C LYS A 17 -11.82 1.69 -18.02
N PRO A 18 -11.16 2.15 -16.94
CA PRO A 18 -11.59 1.90 -15.56
C PRO A 18 -12.74 2.83 -15.09
N ILE A 19 -13.75 3.08 -15.92
CA ILE A 19 -14.94 3.90 -15.56
C ILE A 19 -16.19 3.03 -15.37
N GLN A 20 -17.35 3.59 -14.99
CA GLN A 20 -18.54 2.75 -14.84
C GLN A 20 -18.95 2.10 -16.16
N SER A 21 -19.40 0.84 -16.12
CA SER A 21 -19.80 0.12 -17.34
C SER A 21 -21.04 0.69 -18.03
N SER A 22 -21.84 1.49 -17.31
CA SER A 22 -22.97 2.26 -17.83
C SER A 22 -22.52 3.43 -18.72
N GLU A 23 -21.31 3.93 -18.52
CA GLU A 23 -20.71 5.02 -19.31
C GLU A 23 -19.96 4.51 -20.54
N LEU A 24 -19.79 3.19 -20.66
CA LEU A 24 -19.10 2.55 -21.78
C LEU A 24 -20.07 2.00 -22.81
N TRP A 25 -19.72 2.19 -24.07
CA TRP A 25 -20.42 1.57 -25.19
C TRP A 25 -20.15 0.06 -25.26
N ASP A 26 -20.99 -0.65 -26.02
CA ASP A 26 -20.91 -2.11 -26.12
C ASP A 26 -19.64 -2.62 -26.81
N ASN A 27 -19.00 -1.78 -27.63
CA ASN A 27 -17.69 -2.08 -28.22
C ASN A 27 -16.52 -1.89 -27.24
N GLU A 28 -16.77 -1.31 -26.06
CA GLU A 28 -15.78 -0.99 -25.04
C GLU A 28 -15.83 -1.93 -23.83
N LYS A 29 -16.68 -2.97 -23.86
CA LYS A 29 -16.85 -3.88 -22.73
C LYS A 29 -17.11 -5.31 -23.16
N ILE A 30 -16.63 -6.25 -22.35
CA ILE A 30 -16.82 -7.69 -22.51
C ILE A 30 -17.53 -8.19 -21.26
N LEU A 31 -18.68 -8.83 -21.43
CA LEU A 31 -19.35 -9.51 -20.33
C LEU A 31 -18.63 -10.83 -20.04
N VAL A 32 -18.27 -11.04 -18.79
CA VAL A 32 -17.71 -12.30 -18.30
C VAL A 32 -18.60 -12.85 -17.21
N LYS A 33 -18.95 -14.13 -17.31
CA LYS A 33 -19.86 -14.76 -16.37
C LYS A 33 -19.11 -15.24 -15.13
N GLN A 34 -19.82 -15.34 -14.01
CA GLN A 34 -19.32 -16.00 -12.82
C GLN A 34 -18.77 -17.40 -13.16
N GLN A 35 -17.65 -17.77 -12.53
CA GLN A 35 -16.87 -19.02 -12.77
C GLN A 35 -16.22 -19.16 -14.15
N GLU A 36 -16.46 -18.24 -15.08
CA GLU A 36 -15.73 -18.20 -16.34
C GLU A 36 -14.23 -18.01 -16.06
N LYS A 37 -13.39 -18.50 -16.96
CA LYS A 37 -11.93 -18.39 -16.87
C LYS A 37 -11.39 -17.82 -18.17
N ILE A 38 -10.46 -16.90 -18.07
CA ILE A 38 -9.76 -16.31 -19.21
C ILE A 38 -8.25 -16.48 -19.04
N LYS A 39 -7.56 -16.58 -20.18
CA LYS A 39 -6.11 -16.63 -20.22
C LYS A 39 -5.54 -15.25 -20.53
N VAL A 40 -4.49 -14.88 -19.81
CA VAL A 40 -3.87 -13.56 -19.90
C VAL A 40 -2.35 -13.69 -20.01
N LYS A 41 -1.74 -12.81 -20.81
CA LYS A 41 -0.28 -12.64 -20.94
C LYS A 41 0.29 -11.83 -19.78
N GLU A 42 -0.50 -10.92 -19.23
CA GLU A 42 -0.07 -9.93 -18.26
C GLU A 42 -1.23 -9.56 -17.33
N ILE A 43 -0.91 -9.36 -16.06
CA ILE A 43 -1.82 -8.90 -15.01
C ILE A 43 -1.11 -7.78 -14.28
N LEU A 44 -1.57 -6.54 -14.48
CA LEU A 44 -1.04 -5.37 -13.78
C LEU A 44 -2.15 -4.82 -12.89
N PRO A 45 -1.94 -4.63 -11.58
CA PRO A 45 -2.88 -3.87 -10.77
C PRO A 45 -2.93 -2.42 -11.29
N ASP A 46 -4.07 -1.78 -11.10
CA ASP A 46 -4.31 -0.38 -11.42
C ASP A 46 -5.08 0.28 -10.27
N ALA A 47 -5.19 1.60 -10.30
CA ALA A 47 -5.88 2.36 -9.26
C ALA A 47 -7.38 1.99 -9.18
N TYR A 48 -8.03 2.41 -8.08
CA TYR A 48 -9.48 2.30 -7.88
C TYR A 48 -10.02 0.86 -7.98
N GLN A 49 -9.31 -0.10 -7.38
CA GLN A 49 -9.69 -1.52 -7.39
C GLN A 49 -9.85 -2.11 -8.79
N HIS A 50 -9.05 -1.66 -9.74
CA HIS A 50 -9.00 -2.26 -11.07
C HIS A 50 -7.71 -3.06 -11.27
N THR A 51 -7.79 -4.03 -12.17
CA THR A 51 -6.66 -4.78 -12.65
C THR A 51 -6.69 -4.77 -14.15
N VAL A 52 -5.62 -4.27 -14.75
CA VAL A 52 -5.36 -4.36 -16.17
C VAL A 52 -4.97 -5.79 -16.50
N LEU A 53 -5.72 -6.37 -17.43
CA LEU A 53 -5.49 -7.69 -17.99
C LEU A 53 -5.12 -7.52 -19.47
N THR A 54 -3.96 -8.03 -19.85
CA THR A 54 -3.61 -8.21 -21.26
C THR A 54 -3.98 -9.64 -21.64
N LEU A 55 -5.06 -9.80 -22.40
CA LEU A 55 -5.60 -11.11 -22.78
C LEU A 55 -4.59 -11.88 -23.66
N GLU A 56 -4.58 -13.21 -23.55
CA GLU A 56 -3.75 -14.05 -24.42
C GLU A 56 -4.12 -13.88 -25.90
N HIS A 57 -5.43 -13.80 -26.15
CA HIS A 57 -6.00 -13.47 -27.44
C HIS A 57 -7.06 -12.39 -27.25
N PRO A 58 -7.16 -11.42 -28.18
CA PRO A 58 -8.23 -10.44 -28.14
C PRO A 58 -9.60 -11.13 -28.06
N LYS A 59 -10.51 -10.60 -27.23
CA LYS A 59 -11.84 -11.16 -27.03
C LYS A 59 -12.91 -10.22 -27.58
N LEU A 60 -13.95 -10.81 -28.15
CA LEU A 60 -15.07 -10.08 -28.74
C LEU A 60 -15.81 -9.28 -27.68
N ALA A 61 -15.97 -7.98 -27.92
CA ALA A 61 -16.75 -7.06 -27.13
C ALA A 61 -18.26 -7.35 -27.25
N HIS A 62 -19.06 -6.68 -26.44
CA HIS A 62 -20.50 -6.90 -26.36
C HIS A 62 -21.25 -6.53 -27.65
N ASP A 63 -20.68 -5.63 -28.46
CA ASP A 63 -21.19 -5.27 -29.79
C ASP A 63 -21.13 -6.42 -30.82
N GLY A 64 -20.43 -7.51 -30.51
CA GLY A 64 -20.26 -8.67 -31.37
C GLY A 64 -19.34 -8.44 -32.58
N LYS A 65 -18.57 -7.33 -32.62
CA LYS A 65 -17.71 -6.96 -33.76
C LYS A 65 -16.31 -6.54 -33.33
N THR A 66 -16.20 -5.79 -32.24
CA THR A 66 -14.93 -5.21 -31.78
C THR A 66 -14.17 -6.22 -30.93
N TYR A 67 -12.85 -6.24 -31.04
CA TYR A 67 -11.99 -7.10 -30.23
C TYR A 67 -11.14 -6.25 -29.28
N LEU A 68 -11.11 -6.62 -28.00
CA LEU A 68 -10.28 -5.96 -26.99
C LEU A 68 -9.18 -6.92 -26.52
N GLU A 69 -7.95 -6.43 -26.44
CA GLU A 69 -6.80 -7.18 -25.88
C GLU A 69 -6.44 -6.70 -24.48
N LYS A 70 -6.39 -5.38 -24.25
CA LYS A 70 -6.13 -4.78 -22.94
C LYS A 70 -7.43 -4.33 -22.30
N VAL A 71 -7.74 -4.85 -21.13
CA VAL A 71 -9.00 -4.58 -20.43
C VAL A 71 -8.81 -4.40 -18.93
N TYR A 72 -9.69 -3.61 -18.31
CA TYR A 72 -9.76 -3.36 -16.89
C TYR A 72 -10.84 -4.25 -16.28
N ALA A 73 -10.45 -5.09 -15.33
CA ALA A 73 -11.36 -5.89 -14.52
C ALA A 73 -11.50 -5.27 -13.13
N TYR A 74 -12.69 -5.35 -12.55
CA TYR A 74 -12.86 -5.00 -11.14
C TYR A 74 -12.19 -6.08 -10.27
N THR A 75 -11.14 -5.70 -9.54
CA THR A 75 -10.26 -6.61 -8.80
C THR A 75 -11.01 -7.51 -7.82
N PRO A 76 -12.00 -7.03 -7.04
CA PRO A 76 -12.77 -7.89 -6.13
C PRO A 76 -13.53 -9.02 -6.82
N HIS A 77 -13.78 -8.93 -8.14
CA HIS A 77 -14.43 -10.01 -8.89
C HIS A 77 -13.44 -11.05 -9.42
N LEU A 78 -12.12 -10.84 -9.30
CA LEU A 78 -11.10 -11.73 -9.83
C LEU A 78 -10.73 -12.86 -8.87
N LYS A 79 -10.49 -14.03 -9.44
CA LYS A 79 -9.85 -15.18 -8.78
C LYS A 79 -8.54 -15.50 -9.48
N LEU A 80 -7.45 -14.91 -8.98
CA LEU A 80 -6.11 -15.07 -9.53
C LEU A 80 -5.43 -16.32 -8.96
N LYS A 81 -5.03 -17.26 -9.81
CA LYS A 81 -4.06 -18.31 -9.42
C LYS A 81 -2.65 -17.76 -9.60
N GLN A 82 -2.05 -17.24 -8.54
CA GLN A 82 -0.64 -16.81 -8.54
C GLN A 82 0.28 -18.01 -8.22
N PRO A 83 1.47 -18.11 -8.84
CA PRO A 83 2.45 -19.12 -8.47
C PRO A 83 2.83 -18.98 -7.00
N LYS A 84 3.10 -20.11 -6.32
CA LYS A 84 3.27 -20.15 -4.86
C LYS A 84 4.40 -19.24 -4.36
N SER A 85 5.44 -19.05 -5.17
CA SER A 85 6.57 -18.17 -4.89
C SER A 85 6.22 -16.68 -4.77
N GLU A 86 5.08 -16.24 -5.30
CA GLU A 86 4.65 -14.82 -5.28
C GLU A 86 3.55 -14.54 -4.25
N ARG A 87 3.16 -15.56 -3.45
CA ARG A 87 2.06 -15.46 -2.49
C ARG A 87 2.48 -14.93 -1.12
N ILE A 88 3.78 -14.88 -0.84
CA ILE A 88 4.34 -14.35 0.40
C ILE A 88 5.50 -13.43 0.04
N LYS A 89 5.47 -12.21 0.56
CA LYS A 89 6.58 -11.26 0.42
C LYS A 89 6.79 -10.53 1.74
N LYS A 90 8.04 -10.47 2.19
CA LYS A 90 8.46 -9.75 3.38
C LYS A 90 9.60 -8.82 2.97
N LEU A 91 9.36 -7.52 3.02
CA LEU A 91 10.34 -6.49 2.69
C LEU A 91 11.28 -6.31 3.87
N ASP A 92 12.56 -6.07 3.61
CA ASP A 92 13.55 -5.79 4.65
C ASP A 92 13.43 -4.34 5.12
N VAL A 93 12.55 -4.13 6.09
CA VAL A 93 12.30 -2.82 6.71
C VAL A 93 12.67 -2.92 8.19
N PRO A 94 13.56 -2.05 8.70
CA PRO A 94 13.88 -2.05 10.11
C PRO A 94 12.68 -1.60 10.94
N TYR A 95 12.53 -2.18 12.12
CA TYR A 95 11.53 -1.76 13.10
C TYR A 95 12.11 -0.71 14.03
N PHE A 96 11.33 0.33 14.31
CA PHE A 96 11.58 1.27 15.38
C PHE A 96 10.31 1.51 16.20
N SER A 97 10.46 1.83 17.48
CA SER A 97 9.33 2.13 18.37
C SER A 97 9.14 3.64 18.47
N GLN A 98 7.91 4.11 18.67
CA GLN A 98 7.71 5.53 18.98
C GLN A 98 7.97 5.86 20.45
N LEU A 99 8.07 4.84 21.32
CA LEU A 99 8.09 5.03 22.77
C LEU A 99 9.46 5.45 23.31
N ASP A 100 10.53 5.22 22.54
CA ASP A 100 11.89 5.64 22.85
C ASP A 100 12.33 6.91 22.11
N ASN A 101 11.52 7.42 21.17
CA ASN A 101 11.80 8.65 20.44
C ASN A 101 12.25 9.80 21.34
N ASP A 102 13.29 10.49 20.89
CA ASP A 102 13.68 11.78 21.46
C ASP A 102 12.50 12.78 21.49
N THR A 103 12.43 13.54 22.57
CA THR A 103 11.38 14.52 22.84
C THR A 103 11.75 15.95 22.43
N LEU A 104 13.01 16.18 22.03
CA LEU A 104 13.57 17.49 21.73
C LEU A 104 12.76 18.27 20.69
N TYR A 105 12.41 17.62 19.57
CA TYR A 105 11.74 18.30 18.45
C TYR A 105 10.21 18.26 18.55
N PHE A 106 9.63 17.14 18.98
CA PHE A 106 8.18 16.90 18.83
C PHE A 106 7.46 16.49 20.11
N GLY A 107 8.13 16.58 21.27
CA GLY A 107 7.55 16.24 22.56
C GLY A 107 7.42 14.72 22.76
N PRO A 108 6.46 14.24 23.56
CA PRO A 108 6.41 12.83 23.96
C PRO A 108 6.18 11.89 22.78
N GLY A 109 6.76 10.69 22.84
CA GLY A 109 6.62 9.65 21.80
C GLY A 109 5.16 9.25 21.47
N SER A 110 4.22 9.48 22.38
CA SER A 110 2.79 9.14 22.19
C SER A 110 2.13 9.81 20.97
N ARG A 111 2.69 10.91 20.45
CA ARG A 111 2.20 11.61 19.26
C ARG A 111 3.09 11.44 18.02
N GLN A 112 4.16 10.65 18.12
CA GLN A 112 5.20 10.56 17.10
C GLN A 112 5.06 9.36 16.17
N CYS A 113 3.92 8.64 16.17
CA CYS A 113 3.71 7.47 15.30
C CYS A 113 3.98 7.77 13.82
N ASN A 114 3.54 8.93 13.31
CA ASN A 114 3.77 9.33 11.93
C ASN A 114 5.26 9.54 11.60
N LEU A 115 6.02 10.18 12.49
CA LEU A 115 7.47 10.35 12.36
C LEU A 115 8.19 9.00 12.41
N THR A 116 7.85 8.13 13.37
CA THR A 116 8.48 6.81 13.48
C THR A 116 8.15 5.93 12.26
N SER A 117 6.89 5.93 11.80
CA SER A 117 6.49 5.20 10.58
C SER A 117 7.18 5.74 9.32
N CYS A 118 7.28 7.07 9.14
CA CYS A 118 8.01 7.66 8.03
C CYS A 118 9.51 7.37 8.12
N SER A 119 10.08 7.28 9.32
CA SER A 119 11.48 6.89 9.55
C SER A 119 11.73 5.44 9.18
N MET A 120 10.87 4.49 9.59
CA MET A 120 10.95 3.09 9.16
C MET A 120 10.82 2.96 7.64
N PHE A 121 9.84 3.66 7.05
CA PHE A 121 9.65 3.73 5.60
C PHE A 121 10.89 4.24 4.88
N LEU A 122 11.47 5.36 5.31
CA LEU A 122 12.72 5.90 4.75
C LEU A 122 13.88 4.92 4.89
N ALA A 123 14.02 4.31 6.07
CA ALA A 123 15.10 3.37 6.34
C ALA A 123 15.00 2.09 5.49
N GLY A 124 13.78 1.64 5.16
CA GLY A 124 13.55 0.53 4.24
C GLY A 124 13.88 0.88 2.78
N LEU A 125 13.65 2.13 2.37
CA LEU A 125 13.95 2.58 1.01
C LEU A 125 15.42 2.98 0.82
N LYS A 126 16.05 3.51 1.86
CA LYS A 126 17.42 4.05 1.85
C LYS A 126 18.21 3.56 3.07
N PRO A 127 18.53 2.26 3.15
CA PRO A 127 19.18 1.65 4.31
C PRO A 127 20.53 2.28 4.67
N GLN A 128 21.25 2.85 3.69
CA GLN A 128 22.51 3.55 3.89
C GLN A 128 22.41 4.75 4.84
N LEU A 129 21.24 5.43 4.90
CA LEU A 129 21.04 6.58 5.77
C LEU A 129 21.14 6.20 7.26
N ARG A 130 20.89 4.94 7.61
CA ARG A 130 21.03 4.46 8.99
C ARG A 130 22.48 4.45 9.45
N GLU A 131 23.41 4.15 8.56
CA GLU A 131 24.85 4.23 8.87
C GLU A 131 25.28 5.69 8.99
N GLU A 132 24.82 6.54 8.06
CA GLU A 132 25.11 7.98 8.07
C GLU A 132 24.63 8.65 9.36
N SER A 133 23.40 8.35 9.79
CA SER A 133 22.83 8.81 11.06
C SER A 133 23.69 8.41 12.27
N ARG A 134 24.20 7.18 12.31
CA ARG A 134 25.09 6.73 13.39
C ARG A 134 26.45 7.44 13.34
N HIS A 135 27.02 7.64 12.17
CA HIS A 135 28.27 8.40 12.01
C HIS A 135 28.12 9.86 12.42
N ALA A 136 26.94 10.44 12.22
CA ALA A 136 26.60 11.78 12.70
C ALA A 136 26.22 11.84 14.19
N ASN A 137 26.36 10.73 14.93
CA ASN A 137 26.10 10.60 16.36
C ASN A 137 24.65 10.89 16.79
N TYR A 138 23.66 10.62 15.93
CA TYR A 138 22.27 10.62 16.37
C TYR A 138 22.01 9.39 17.25
N LYS A 139 21.26 9.60 18.33
CA LYS A 139 20.85 8.53 19.27
C LYS A 139 19.95 7.50 18.59
N GLU A 140 19.05 7.96 17.74
CA GLU A 140 18.02 7.20 17.02
C GLU A 140 17.96 7.66 15.57
N PHE A 141 17.55 6.77 14.66
CA PHE A 141 17.36 7.14 13.26
C PHE A 141 16.19 8.13 13.11
N GLU A 142 15.19 8.01 13.97
CA GLU A 142 14.05 8.92 14.09
C GLU A 142 14.47 10.34 14.46
N SER A 143 15.54 10.50 15.25
CA SER A 143 16.09 11.83 15.58
C SER A 143 16.74 12.48 14.35
N PHE A 144 17.44 11.69 13.53
CA PHE A 144 18.04 12.16 12.28
C PHE A 144 16.98 12.61 11.27
N TYR A 145 15.92 11.80 11.11
CA TYR A 145 14.78 12.19 10.28
C TYR A 145 14.02 13.39 10.88
N GLY A 146 13.80 13.38 12.19
CA GLY A 146 13.04 14.37 12.94
C GLY A 146 13.62 15.78 12.87
N GLU A 147 14.94 15.93 12.90
CA GLU A 147 15.60 17.22 12.70
C GLU A 147 15.28 17.82 11.32
N THR A 148 15.22 16.98 10.28
CA THR A 148 14.82 17.44 8.94
C THR A 148 13.34 17.77 8.89
N LEU A 149 12.49 16.96 9.52
CA LEU A 149 11.05 17.23 9.62
C LEU A 149 10.75 18.57 10.30
N ALA A 150 11.49 18.92 11.34
CA ALA A 150 11.28 20.14 12.13
C ALA A 150 11.42 21.43 11.31
N LYS A 151 12.09 21.37 10.15
CA LYS A 151 12.18 22.49 9.19
C LYS A 151 10.84 22.79 8.51
N TYR A 152 9.95 21.81 8.43
CA TYR A 152 8.73 21.86 7.63
C TYR A 152 7.45 21.95 8.45
N GLY A 153 7.40 21.32 9.62
CA GLY A 153 6.20 21.32 10.45
C GLY A 153 6.23 20.27 11.54
N ASP A 154 5.05 20.05 12.13
CA ASP A 154 4.86 19.12 13.23
C ASP A 154 4.81 17.64 12.77
N THR A 155 5.15 16.71 13.67
CA THR A 155 5.09 15.26 13.41
C THR A 155 3.73 14.77 12.88
N THR A 156 2.62 15.39 13.27
CA THR A 156 1.28 14.97 12.81
C THR A 156 0.91 15.47 11.42
N ASP A 157 1.70 16.39 10.83
CA ASP A 157 1.40 17.01 9.54
C ASP A 157 1.92 16.15 8.37
N HIS A 158 1.00 15.60 7.56
CA HIS A 158 1.36 14.77 6.42
C HIS A 158 2.12 15.51 5.31
N ASP A 159 1.91 16.82 5.14
CA ASP A 159 2.63 17.63 4.15
C ASP A 159 4.05 17.93 4.62
N ALA A 160 4.25 18.16 5.92
CA ALA A 160 5.59 18.31 6.51
C ALA A 160 6.42 17.03 6.31
N GLN A 161 5.81 15.86 6.55
CA GLN A 161 6.43 14.57 6.31
C GLN A 161 6.78 14.36 4.82
N THR A 162 5.90 14.78 3.89
CA THR A 162 6.17 14.72 2.45
C THR A 162 7.41 15.53 2.09
N LYS A 163 7.52 16.76 2.61
CA LYS A 163 8.67 17.65 2.36
C LYS A 163 9.95 17.11 2.98
N ALA A 164 9.89 16.55 4.19
CA ALA A 164 11.03 15.95 4.85
C ALA A 164 11.58 14.74 4.08
N LEU A 165 10.71 13.83 3.61
CA LEU A 165 11.13 12.68 2.80
C LEU A 165 11.78 13.11 1.47
N ARG A 166 11.28 14.19 0.86
CA ARG A 166 11.88 14.77 -0.35
C ARG A 166 13.32 15.22 -0.13
N ASP A 167 13.66 15.80 1.01
CA ASP A 167 15.05 16.17 1.34
C ASP A 167 16.00 14.96 1.37
N PHE A 168 15.46 13.77 1.65
CA PHE A 168 16.19 12.50 1.58
C PHE A 168 16.13 11.85 0.19
N GLY A 169 15.56 12.52 -0.81
CA GLY A 169 15.43 12.02 -2.18
C GLY A 169 14.26 11.05 -2.38
N VAL A 170 13.28 11.03 -1.47
CA VAL A 170 12.11 10.15 -1.56
C VAL A 170 10.86 11.00 -1.84
N GLU A 171 10.39 10.99 -3.08
CA GLU A 171 9.15 11.65 -3.49
C GLU A 171 7.95 10.80 -3.11
N THR A 172 6.99 11.37 -2.40
CA THR A 172 5.75 10.70 -1.97
C THR A 172 4.54 11.62 -2.11
N TYR A 173 3.35 11.05 -1.99
CA TYR A 173 2.13 11.79 -1.65
C TYR A 173 1.37 11.06 -0.54
N PHE A 174 0.50 11.78 0.17
CA PHE A 174 -0.42 11.20 1.13
C PHE A 174 -1.82 11.13 0.50
N SER A 175 -2.39 9.93 0.46
CA SER A 175 -3.71 9.64 -0.08
C SER A 175 -4.68 9.35 1.04
N TYR A 176 -5.96 9.67 0.79
CA TYR A 176 -7.09 9.37 1.65
C TYR A 176 -8.05 8.35 1.03
N THR A 177 -7.69 7.82 -0.15
CA THR A 177 -8.61 7.03 -0.99
C THR A 177 -8.02 5.69 -1.42
N LEU A 178 -7.03 5.18 -0.70
CA LEU A 178 -6.40 3.91 -1.03
C LEU A 178 -7.34 2.73 -0.77
N SER A 179 -7.13 1.67 -1.54
CA SER A 179 -7.77 0.38 -1.38
C SER A 179 -6.77 -0.73 -1.06
N HIS A 180 -7.28 -1.92 -0.71
CA HIS A 180 -6.44 -3.12 -0.61
C HIS A 180 -5.66 -3.41 -1.90
N ALA A 181 -6.22 -3.09 -3.07
CA ALA A 181 -5.53 -3.29 -4.34
C ALA A 181 -4.28 -2.40 -4.46
N ASP A 182 -4.39 -1.14 -4.02
CA ASP A 182 -3.30 -0.15 -4.05
C ASP A 182 -2.18 -0.50 -3.07
N LEU A 183 -2.56 -0.92 -1.86
CA LEU A 183 -1.64 -1.48 -0.87
C LEU A 183 -0.87 -2.67 -1.45
N MET A 184 -1.58 -3.62 -2.05
CA MET A 184 -0.97 -4.80 -2.66
C MET A 184 -0.07 -4.47 -3.84
N LEU A 185 -0.42 -3.46 -4.65
CA LEU A 185 0.40 -2.98 -5.75
C LEU A 185 1.74 -2.45 -5.26
N CYS A 186 1.74 -1.61 -4.21
CA CYS A 186 2.96 -1.10 -3.58
C CYS A 186 3.86 -2.24 -3.07
N LEU A 187 3.29 -3.14 -2.27
CA LEU A 187 4.05 -4.23 -1.66
C LEU A 187 4.59 -5.20 -2.71
N LYS A 188 3.80 -5.55 -3.73
CA LYS A 188 4.26 -6.40 -4.86
C LYS A 188 5.38 -5.73 -5.64
N ALA A 189 5.32 -4.42 -5.85
CA ALA A 189 6.40 -3.64 -6.47
C ALA A 189 7.66 -3.54 -5.59
N GLY A 190 7.58 -3.93 -4.31
CA GLY A 190 8.72 -3.96 -3.40
C GLY A 190 8.87 -2.73 -2.53
N TYR A 191 7.83 -1.90 -2.47
CA TYR A 191 7.83 -0.70 -1.67
C TYR A 191 6.98 -0.91 -0.42
N PRO A 192 7.51 -0.62 0.79
CA PRO A 192 6.66 -0.47 1.96
C PRO A 192 5.71 0.71 1.77
N ILE A 193 4.69 0.79 2.59
CA ILE A 193 3.71 1.90 2.55
C ILE A 193 3.32 2.28 3.97
N VAL A 194 3.29 3.57 4.27
CA VAL A 194 2.76 4.05 5.55
C VAL A 194 1.24 4.07 5.48
N LEU A 195 0.55 3.52 6.47
CA LEU A 195 -0.91 3.50 6.56
C LEU A 195 -1.38 4.36 7.74
N GLY A 196 -2.47 5.10 7.54
CA GLY A 196 -3.18 5.81 8.61
C GLY A 196 -4.41 5.01 9.04
N LEU A 197 -4.36 4.44 10.23
CA LEU A 197 -5.45 3.67 10.82
C LEU A 197 -6.38 4.61 11.59
N ALA A 198 -7.68 4.37 11.47
CA ALA A 198 -8.70 4.95 12.33
C ALA A 198 -8.54 4.37 13.75
N TYR A 199 -7.91 5.15 14.62
CA TYR A 199 -7.66 4.81 16.03
C TYR A 199 -8.02 6.01 16.91
N HIS A 200 -8.88 5.78 17.92
CA HIS A 200 -9.27 6.73 18.97
C HIS A 200 -9.18 8.23 18.61
N GLY A 201 -10.04 8.76 17.73
CA GLY A 201 -10.21 10.20 17.49
C GLY A 201 -9.01 10.98 16.91
N SER A 202 -7.78 10.51 17.04
CA SER A 202 -6.53 11.15 16.59
C SER A 202 -5.82 10.40 15.45
N GLY A 203 -6.22 9.16 15.16
CA GLY A 203 -5.56 8.28 14.18
C GLY A 203 -4.31 7.60 14.73
N HIS A 204 -3.80 6.60 14.00
CA HIS A 204 -2.54 5.92 14.28
C HIS A 204 -1.79 5.61 12.97
N MET A 205 -0.48 5.75 12.96
CA MET A 205 0.33 5.51 11.76
C MET A 205 1.16 4.23 11.93
N VAL A 206 1.14 3.39 10.90
CA VAL A 206 1.88 2.12 10.85
C VAL A 206 2.54 1.95 9.48
N VAL A 207 3.43 0.96 9.32
CA VAL A 207 4.05 0.66 8.01
C VAL A 207 3.71 -0.74 7.56
N ALA A 208 3.10 -0.88 6.39
CA ALA A 208 2.96 -2.17 5.73
C ALA A 208 4.28 -2.57 5.07
N THR A 209 4.81 -3.74 5.43
CA THR A 209 6.14 -4.23 5.03
C THR A 209 6.09 -5.57 4.31
N GLY A 210 4.90 -6.06 3.98
CA GLY A 210 4.77 -7.28 3.21
C GLY A 210 3.38 -7.89 3.31
N PHE A 211 3.22 -9.09 2.75
CA PHE A 211 1.96 -9.81 2.75
C PHE A 211 2.17 -11.31 2.79
N ASN A 212 1.12 -12.01 3.23
CA ASN A 212 0.96 -13.44 3.16
C ASN A 212 -0.45 -13.77 2.65
N LEU A 213 -0.56 -14.04 1.35
CA LEU A 213 -1.83 -14.37 0.68
C LEU A 213 -2.32 -15.79 1.01
N ASP A 214 -1.49 -16.65 1.61
CA ASP A 214 -1.94 -17.96 2.10
C ASP A 214 -2.76 -17.83 3.39
N LYS A 215 -2.52 -16.78 4.16
CA LYS A 215 -3.22 -16.47 5.41
C LYS A 215 -4.15 -15.27 5.32
N GLU A 216 -4.18 -14.60 4.17
CA GLU A 216 -4.94 -13.36 3.98
C GLU A 216 -4.49 -12.27 4.97
N GLU A 217 -3.18 -12.09 5.08
CA GLU A 217 -2.54 -11.16 6.04
C GLU A 217 -1.59 -10.18 5.34
N ILE A 218 -1.47 -8.99 5.92
CA ILE A 218 -0.45 -7.97 5.65
C ILE A 218 0.50 -7.94 6.85
N PHE A 219 1.80 -7.89 6.60
CA PHE A 219 2.79 -7.70 7.66
C PHE A 219 2.91 -6.19 7.95
N ILE A 220 2.70 -5.82 9.21
CA ILE A 220 2.71 -4.43 9.68
C ILE A 220 3.87 -4.21 10.66
N HIS A 221 4.52 -3.06 10.59
CA HIS A 221 5.33 -2.51 11.67
C HIS A 221 4.50 -1.46 12.40
N ASP A 222 4.03 -1.80 13.59
CA ASP A 222 3.29 -0.87 14.45
C ASP A 222 4.25 -0.27 15.51
N PRO A 223 4.52 1.04 15.45
CA PRO A 223 5.51 1.66 16.33
C PRO A 223 5.09 1.71 17.81
N TYR A 224 3.81 1.45 18.12
CA TYR A 224 3.27 1.53 19.49
C TYR A 224 3.33 0.19 20.24
N GLY A 225 3.24 -0.92 19.52
CA GLY A 225 3.22 -2.26 20.11
C GLY A 225 2.50 -3.28 19.23
N VAL A 226 2.04 -4.37 19.83
CA VAL A 226 1.24 -5.38 19.14
C VAL A 226 -0.25 -5.11 19.35
N ARG A 227 -1.03 -5.09 18.27
CA ARG A 227 -2.47 -4.78 18.33
C ARG A 227 -3.31 -6.04 18.47
N HIS A 228 -4.38 -5.96 19.26
CA HIS A 228 -5.34 -7.07 19.41
C HIS A 228 -6.45 -6.97 18.35
N GLY A 229 -6.15 -7.43 17.14
CA GLY A 229 -7.10 -7.47 16.02
C GLY A 229 -7.67 -6.09 15.68
N ALA A 230 -8.99 -5.99 15.47
CA ALA A 230 -9.64 -4.70 15.22
C ALA A 230 -9.89 -3.87 16.49
N SER A 231 -9.70 -4.45 17.69
CA SER A 231 -9.98 -3.79 18.97
C SER A 231 -8.99 -2.66 19.27
N GLY A 232 -9.36 -1.73 20.16
CA GLY A 232 -8.48 -0.65 20.57
C GLY A 232 -7.31 -1.05 21.49
N VAL A 233 -7.18 -2.34 21.82
CA VAL A 233 -6.26 -2.86 22.84
C VAL A 233 -4.88 -3.17 22.24
N TYR A 234 -3.85 -2.87 23.01
CA TYR A 234 -2.45 -3.10 22.65
C TYR A 234 -1.66 -3.75 23.79
N ASP A 235 -0.73 -4.62 23.41
CA ASP A 235 0.45 -4.90 24.20
C ASP A 235 1.51 -3.82 23.90
N ILE A 236 1.43 -2.73 24.66
CA ILE A 236 2.23 -1.50 24.45
C ILE A 236 3.72 -1.79 24.68
N GLY A 237 4.57 -1.33 23.77
CA GLY A 237 6.03 -1.46 23.86
C GLY A 237 6.58 -2.85 23.58
N VAL A 238 5.71 -3.81 23.25
CA VAL A 238 6.15 -5.09 22.66
C VAL A 238 6.61 -4.85 21.22
N ASN A 239 7.57 -5.64 20.75
CA ASN A 239 8.07 -5.53 19.38
C ASN A 239 6.95 -5.75 18.34
N GLY A 240 6.46 -4.65 17.75
CA GLY A 240 5.43 -4.64 16.71
C GLY A 240 5.95 -4.90 15.30
N SER A 241 7.15 -5.47 15.13
CA SER A 241 7.72 -5.76 13.81
C SER A 241 6.99 -6.93 13.12
N TYR A 242 6.56 -6.73 11.88
CA TYR A 242 5.85 -7.72 11.07
C TYR A 242 4.63 -8.35 11.76
N ASP A 243 3.92 -7.57 12.58
CA ASP A 243 2.65 -7.94 13.20
C ASP A 243 1.62 -8.26 12.10
N PRO A 244 1.04 -9.48 12.04
CA PRO A 244 0.14 -9.87 10.97
C PRO A 244 -1.26 -9.27 11.14
N TYR A 245 -1.66 -8.40 10.22
CA TYR A 245 -3.03 -7.86 10.17
C TYR A 245 -3.79 -8.54 9.04
N SER A 246 -4.93 -9.16 9.35
CA SER A 246 -5.76 -9.75 8.30
C SER A 246 -6.38 -8.69 7.40
N PHE A 247 -6.72 -9.03 6.15
CA PHE A 247 -7.50 -8.13 5.27
C PHE A 247 -8.79 -7.64 5.95
N ALA A 248 -9.49 -8.54 6.64
CA ALA A 248 -10.71 -8.24 7.40
C ALA A 248 -10.47 -7.32 8.61
N THR A 249 -9.28 -7.37 9.22
CA THR A 249 -8.88 -6.42 10.26
C THR A 249 -8.70 -5.03 9.67
N LEU A 250 -7.95 -4.94 8.56
CA LEU A 250 -7.72 -3.67 7.87
C LEU A 250 -9.03 -3.07 7.31
N GLU A 251 -10.00 -3.89 6.90
CA GLU A 251 -11.33 -3.40 6.54
C GLU A 251 -12.04 -2.64 7.68
N GLN A 252 -11.79 -3.02 8.93
CA GLN A 252 -12.45 -2.42 10.09
C GLN A 252 -11.71 -1.19 10.66
N ILE A 253 -10.40 -1.05 10.39
CA ILE A 253 -9.58 -0.03 11.04
C ILE A 253 -8.81 0.86 10.07
N TRP A 254 -8.76 0.51 8.78
CA TRP A 254 -8.09 1.29 7.74
C TRP A 254 -9.05 1.70 6.63
N LEU A 255 -9.98 0.80 6.25
CA LEU A 255 -11.03 1.04 5.26
C LEU A 255 -12.42 1.18 5.92
N ASP A 256 -12.46 1.69 7.15
CA ASP A 256 -13.66 1.77 7.99
C ASP A 256 -14.78 2.63 7.39
N LEU A 257 -14.42 3.60 6.55
CA LEU A 257 -15.34 4.46 5.80
C LEU A 257 -15.66 3.96 4.37
N GLY A 258 -15.16 2.79 3.98
CA GLY A 258 -15.39 2.17 2.68
C GLY A 258 -14.13 1.62 2.02
N ALA A 259 -14.30 0.79 1.00
CA ALA A 259 -13.21 0.03 0.35
C ALA A 259 -12.12 0.89 -0.34
N GLU A 260 -12.37 2.18 -0.52
CA GLU A 260 -11.46 3.18 -1.11
C GLU A 260 -11.33 4.40 -0.20
N ALA A 261 -11.34 4.18 1.12
CA ALA A 261 -11.19 5.24 2.12
C ALA A 261 -9.89 5.11 2.93
N GLY A 262 -8.94 4.30 2.45
CA GLY A 262 -7.69 4.03 3.14
C GLY A 262 -6.74 5.22 3.10
N TRP A 263 -6.22 5.59 4.27
CA TRP A 263 -5.22 6.65 4.35
C TRP A 263 -3.82 6.05 4.23
N GLY A 264 -2.91 6.70 3.50
CA GLY A 264 -1.55 6.22 3.44
C GLY A 264 -0.60 7.04 2.57
N ARG A 265 0.69 6.75 2.71
CA ARG A 265 1.78 7.43 2.00
C ARG A 265 2.37 6.55 0.93
N VAL A 266 2.22 6.95 -0.33
CA VAL A 266 2.66 6.18 -1.50
C VAL A 266 3.95 6.79 -2.08
N PRO A 267 4.98 5.96 -2.39
CA PRO A 267 6.20 6.44 -3.05
C PRO A 267 6.02 6.63 -4.56
N ILE A 268 6.44 7.80 -5.04
CA ILE A 268 6.43 8.17 -6.46
C ILE A 268 7.80 7.91 -7.10
N ALA A 269 8.87 8.33 -6.43
CA ALA A 269 10.23 8.18 -6.92
C ALA A 269 11.25 8.15 -5.77
N ILE A 270 12.38 7.48 -6.01
CA ILE A 270 13.52 7.41 -5.09
C ILE A 270 14.76 7.81 -5.88
N ASP A 271 15.48 8.83 -5.43
CA ASP A 271 16.65 9.40 -6.11
C ASP A 271 16.35 9.74 -7.58
N ASN A 272 15.21 10.40 -7.82
CA ASN A 272 14.66 10.76 -9.13
C ASN A 272 14.30 9.57 -10.05
N LYS A 273 14.39 8.33 -9.58
CA LYS A 273 13.93 7.15 -10.30
C LYS A 273 12.48 6.82 -9.91
N LYS A 274 11.55 6.88 -10.87
CA LYS A 274 10.15 6.52 -10.66
C LYS A 274 10.00 5.08 -10.15
N THR A 275 9.05 4.86 -9.25
CA THR A 275 8.75 3.53 -8.68
C THR A 275 8.07 2.60 -9.68
N GLY A 276 7.44 3.15 -10.73
CA GLY A 276 6.62 2.43 -11.69
C GLY A 276 5.19 2.17 -11.21
N LEU A 277 4.84 2.65 -10.01
CA LEU A 277 3.45 2.69 -9.54
C LEU A 277 2.65 3.73 -10.36
N PRO A 278 1.35 3.49 -10.60
CA PRO A 278 0.44 4.49 -11.17
C PRO A 278 0.50 5.81 -10.41
N ASP A 279 0.41 6.90 -11.16
CA ASP A 279 0.28 8.24 -10.58
C ASP A 279 -1.15 8.36 -9.99
N ASN A 280 -1.27 8.61 -8.68
CA ASN A 280 -2.54 8.72 -7.92
C ASN A 280 -3.35 7.41 -7.78
N LEU A 281 -2.78 6.44 -7.06
CA LEU A 281 -3.53 5.39 -6.36
C LEU A 281 -4.54 5.99 -5.38
#